data_AF-A0A4P7XIS1-F1
#
_entry.id   AF-A0A4P7XIS1-F1
#
_cell.length_a   1.000
_cell.length_b   1.000
_cell.length_c   1.000
_cell.angle_alpha   90.00
_cell.angle_beta   90.00
_cell.angle_gamma   90.00
#
_symmetry.space_group_name_H-M   'P 1'
#
loop_
_entity.id
_entity.type
_entity.pdbx_description
1 polymer ?
#
loop_
_entity_poly.entity_id
_entity_poly.type
_entity_poly.pdbx_seq_one_letter_code
_entity_poly.pdbx_strand_id
1 'polypeptide(L)'
;MAAGGGNEDAVTLPRRRLRACHECDLLVALPALQGGLNAECPRCGHVLVRRHHHPAQRSLALAVSALTVLLLAVSFPFISFQVRGIGNRIQLTETASALIGFNEPLVGIIVILTIVVLPGCYLAAVIWLQVGLIRRNPLPKSRLIARALVYMVPWMMADVFVVGTLVSLIKVAGIADITLGVGFWAFCVFAVLLLLTNQSLDRDWMWFSLAGEPLAPAGARPGEQTAPQGLVGCHICGLVNRCETDSETHCRRCGEHLHQREPHSLQRTWALLAAATVLYIPANAYPVMTATKLGESEASTIIGGVMIFLAGGDWPIALVIFTASVVVPISKVLALAWLCIIARRGGERLTNLQRVRLYRLTEFIGRWSMIDVFVVAVMVALIRAGVLMSIDPGPAALSFGAVVILTMLAAMTFDPRLLWDNPAGSDRLKFRHRKLKAEGT
;
A
#
# COMPACT_ATOMS: atom_id res chain seq x y z
N MET A 1 9.99 -51.39 -46.37
CA MET A 1 8.73 -50.61 -46.45
C MET A 1 8.59 -49.83 -45.16
N ALA A 2 8.58 -48.50 -45.31
CA ALA A 2 8.49 -47.53 -44.24
C ALA A 2 7.04 -47.33 -43.79
N ALA A 3 6.85 -47.06 -42.49
CA ALA A 3 5.86 -46.17 -41.89
C ALA A 3 6.16 -46.17 -40.37
N GLY A 4 6.55 -45.09 -39.70
CA GLY A 4 6.23 -43.69 -39.93
C GLY A 4 5.11 -43.27 -38.98
N GLY A 5 5.47 -42.97 -37.73
CA GLY A 5 4.57 -42.46 -36.70
C GLY A 5 5.39 -41.66 -35.68
N GLY A 6 5.71 -40.42 -36.06
CA GLY A 6 6.59 -39.52 -35.31
C GLY A 6 6.03 -39.19 -33.93
N ASN A 7 6.79 -39.57 -32.91
CA ASN A 7 6.69 -39.01 -31.57
C ASN A 7 7.39 -37.64 -31.62
N GLU A 8 6.69 -36.60 -32.06
CA GLU A 8 7.17 -35.22 -32.02
C GLU A 8 7.28 -34.79 -30.55
N ASP A 9 8.50 -34.92 -30.03
CA ASP A 9 9.13 -34.02 -29.08
C ASP A 9 8.24 -33.52 -27.93
N ALA A 10 7.96 -34.42 -26.98
CA ALA A 10 7.80 -34.03 -25.59
C ALA A 10 9.13 -33.44 -25.10
N VAL A 11 9.39 -32.17 -25.46
CA VAL A 11 10.48 -31.37 -24.91
C VAL A 11 10.35 -31.47 -23.39
N THR A 12 11.31 -32.16 -22.79
CA THR A 12 11.45 -32.30 -21.35
C THR A 12 11.65 -30.92 -20.75
N LEU A 13 10.55 -30.26 -20.39
CA LEU A 13 10.60 -28.95 -19.74
C LEU A 13 11.38 -29.14 -18.43
N PRO A 14 12.59 -28.57 -18.27
CA PRO A 14 13.22 -28.56 -16.96
C PRO A 14 12.24 -27.89 -15.98
N ARG A 15 12.24 -28.37 -14.72
CA ARG A 15 11.47 -27.77 -13.60
C ARG A 15 11.96 -26.35 -13.31
N ARG A 16 11.83 -25.42 -14.26
CA ARG A 16 12.18 -24.01 -14.11
C ARG A 16 11.03 -23.35 -13.36
N ARG A 17 11.34 -22.81 -12.18
CA ARG A 17 10.41 -21.93 -11.48
C ARG A 17 10.27 -20.65 -12.28
N LEU A 18 9.07 -20.36 -12.76
CA LEU A 18 8.79 -19.16 -13.55
C LEU A 18 8.04 -18.15 -12.69
N ARG A 19 8.39 -16.87 -12.86
CA ARG A 19 7.66 -15.73 -12.27
C ARG A 19 7.40 -14.68 -13.33
N ALA A 20 6.18 -14.15 -13.33
CA ALA A 20 5.85 -12.95 -14.09
C ALA A 20 6.17 -11.71 -13.24
N CYS A 21 6.80 -10.70 -13.83
CA CYS A 21 6.98 -9.42 -13.16
C CYS A 21 5.65 -8.66 -13.07
N HIS A 22 5.25 -8.22 -11.87
CA HIS A 22 4.02 -7.47 -11.65
C HIS A 22 4.02 -6.06 -12.27
N GLU A 23 5.21 -5.49 -12.56
CA GLU A 23 5.31 -4.15 -13.14
C GLU A 23 5.46 -4.12 -14.66
N CYS A 24 6.31 -4.98 -15.23
CA CYS A 24 6.64 -4.94 -16.67
C CYS A 24 6.17 -6.16 -17.46
N ASP A 25 5.48 -7.09 -16.80
CA ASP A 25 4.90 -8.31 -17.36
C ASP A 25 5.90 -9.30 -17.97
N LEU A 26 7.20 -9.11 -17.73
CA LEU A 26 8.25 -10.01 -18.22
C LEU A 26 8.19 -11.37 -17.50
N LEU A 27 8.21 -12.46 -18.26
CA LEU A 27 8.35 -13.81 -17.74
C LEU A 27 9.83 -14.12 -17.47
N VAL A 28 10.17 -14.43 -16.22
CA VAL A 28 11.54 -14.68 -15.79
C VAL A 28 11.64 -16.08 -15.20
N ALA A 29 12.67 -16.82 -15.60
CA ALA A 29 13.06 -18.07 -14.94
C ALA A 29 13.89 -17.73 -13.69
N LEU A 30 13.41 -18.14 -12.52
CA LEU A 30 14.12 -17.91 -11.28
C LEU A 30 15.32 -18.86 -11.15
N PRO A 31 16.50 -18.35 -10.79
CA PRO A 31 17.62 -19.20 -10.38
C PRO A 31 17.32 -19.88 -9.03
N ALA A 32 18.09 -20.90 -8.69
CA ALA A 32 18.08 -21.46 -7.33
C ALA A 32 18.65 -20.42 -6.35
N LEU A 33 17.77 -19.80 -5.56
CA LEU A 33 18.16 -18.78 -4.58
C LEU A 33 18.59 -19.42 -3.27
N GLN A 34 19.81 -19.10 -2.82
CA GLN A 34 20.26 -19.38 -1.46
C GLN A 34 19.63 -18.39 -0.47
N GLY A 35 19.66 -18.71 0.83
CA GLY A 35 19.20 -17.78 1.88
C GLY A 35 19.99 -16.47 1.84
N GLY A 36 19.30 -15.35 1.97
CA GLY A 36 19.88 -14.00 1.93
C GLY A 36 19.88 -13.34 0.56
N LEU A 37 19.62 -14.09 -0.53
CA LEU A 37 19.64 -13.56 -1.90
C LEU A 37 18.26 -13.12 -2.39
N ASN A 38 18.24 -12.17 -3.31
CA ASN A 38 17.05 -11.69 -4.00
C ASN A 38 17.17 -11.94 -5.51
N ALA A 39 16.04 -12.19 -6.17
CA ALA A 39 15.94 -12.17 -7.63
C ALA A 39 15.26 -10.89 -8.08
N GLU A 40 15.87 -10.18 -9.02
CA GLU A 40 15.35 -8.94 -9.59
C GLU A 40 14.96 -9.14 -11.06
N CYS A 41 13.97 -8.38 -11.52
CA CYS A 41 13.58 -8.38 -12.91
C CYS A 41 14.66 -7.67 -13.76
N PRO A 42 15.22 -8.31 -14.79
CA PRO A 42 16.28 -7.70 -15.61
C PRO A 42 15.78 -6.52 -16.46
N ARG A 43 14.47 -6.35 -16.64
CA ARG A 43 13.88 -5.27 -17.46
C ARG A 43 13.53 -4.02 -16.67
N CYS A 44 12.99 -4.14 -15.45
CA CYS A 44 12.57 -2.98 -14.65
C CYS A 44 13.26 -2.87 -13.28
N GLY A 45 14.06 -3.86 -12.87
CA GLY A 45 14.71 -3.90 -11.56
C GLY A 45 13.74 -4.13 -10.39
N HIS A 46 12.51 -4.60 -10.64
CA HIS A 46 11.58 -4.96 -9.56
C HIS A 46 12.01 -6.26 -8.89
N VAL A 47 12.02 -6.30 -7.55
CA VAL A 47 12.37 -7.51 -6.78
C VAL A 47 11.24 -8.54 -6.94
N LEU A 48 11.53 -9.67 -7.59
CA LEU A 48 10.56 -10.74 -7.84
C LEU A 48 10.39 -11.65 -6.62
N VAL A 49 11.51 -12.06 -6.02
CA VAL A 49 11.55 -12.96 -4.86
C VAL A 49 12.71 -12.57 -3.96
N ARG A 50 12.49 -12.62 -2.65
CA ARG A 50 13.52 -12.41 -1.62
C ARG A 50 13.54 -13.62 -0.72
N ARG A 51 14.70 -14.30 -0.63
CA ARG A 51 14.86 -15.52 0.17
C ARG A 51 15.53 -15.19 1.49
N HIS A 52 14.90 -15.51 2.61
CA HIS A 52 15.51 -15.32 3.94
C HIS A 52 16.07 -16.61 4.52
N HIS A 53 17.08 -16.50 5.40
CA HIS A 53 17.48 -17.60 6.28
C HIS A 53 16.38 -17.88 7.31
N HIS A 54 16.08 -19.16 7.54
CA HIS A 54 15.04 -19.62 8.48
C HIS A 54 13.73 -18.82 8.38
N PRO A 55 13.06 -18.81 7.20
CA PRO A 55 11.98 -17.87 6.90
C PRO A 55 10.80 -17.96 7.89
N ALA A 56 10.44 -19.17 8.33
CA ALA A 56 9.36 -19.34 9.31
C ALA A 56 9.73 -18.92 10.73
N GLN A 57 10.90 -19.32 11.24
CA GLN A 57 11.31 -18.99 12.61
C GLN A 57 11.53 -17.49 12.79
N ARG A 58 12.17 -16.84 11.81
CA ARG A 58 12.42 -15.40 11.82
C ARG A 58 11.12 -14.59 11.81
N SER A 59 10.22 -14.89 10.88
CA SER A 59 8.94 -14.18 10.77
C SER A 59 8.03 -14.45 11.97
N LEU A 60 8.05 -15.67 12.54
CA LEU A 60 7.33 -15.98 13.77
C LEU A 60 7.86 -15.19 14.96
N ALA A 61 9.17 -15.17 15.19
CA ALA A 61 9.78 -14.45 16.31
C ALA A 61 9.45 -12.95 16.24
N LEU A 62 9.63 -12.33 15.07
CA LEU A 62 9.29 -10.92 14.85
C LEU A 62 7.79 -10.65 15.06
N ALA A 63 6.92 -11.52 14.57
CA ALA A 63 5.47 -11.33 14.71
C ALA A 63 5.00 -11.45 16.16
N VAL A 64 5.55 -12.41 16.93
CA VAL A 64 5.26 -12.56 18.37
C VAL A 64 5.76 -11.33 19.14
N SER A 65 7.00 -10.91 18.92
CA SER A 65 7.54 -9.70 19.55
C SER A 65 6.71 -8.46 19.22
N ALA A 66 6.35 -8.26 17.94
CA ALA A 66 5.51 -7.14 17.52
C ALA A 66 4.14 -7.16 18.21
N LEU A 67 3.52 -8.34 18.35
CA LEU A 67 2.20 -8.48 18.99
C LEU A 67 2.27 -8.17 20.48
N THR A 68 3.32 -8.64 21.16
CA THR A 68 3.55 -8.32 22.58
C THR A 68 3.77 -6.82 22.78
N VAL A 69 4.59 -6.19 21.94
CA VAL A 69 4.84 -4.75 22.04
C VAL A 69 3.60 -3.92 21.69
N LEU A 70 2.77 -4.37 20.75
CA LEU A 70 1.47 -3.74 20.47
C LEU A 70 0.56 -3.75 21.69
N LEU A 71 0.49 -4.87 22.41
CA LEU A 71 -0.31 -4.98 23.64
C LEU A 71 0.18 -4.00 24.73
N LEU A 72 1.51 -3.87 24.87
CA LEU A 72 2.10 -2.87 25.77
C LEU A 72 1.76 -1.45 25.31
N ALA A 73 1.90 -1.14 24.02
CA ALA A 73 1.61 0.19 23.48
C ALA A 73 0.16 0.63 23.72
N VAL A 74 -0.79 -0.30 23.71
CA VAL A 74 -2.21 -0.03 23.98
C VAL A 74 -2.53 0.06 25.47
N SER A 75 -1.78 -0.64 26.33
CA SER A 75 -2.05 -0.72 27.77
C SER A 75 -1.43 0.41 28.59
N PHE A 76 -0.39 1.07 28.07
CA PHE A 76 0.31 2.16 28.77
C PHE A 76 -0.09 3.56 28.23
N PRO A 77 0.01 4.61 29.06
CA PRO A 77 -0.21 5.99 28.63
C PRO A 77 0.65 6.34 27.42
N PHE A 78 0.02 6.90 26.39
CA PHE A 78 0.67 7.28 25.15
C PHE A 78 1.27 8.69 25.28
N ILE A 79 0.46 9.66 25.69
CA ILE A 79 0.88 11.05 25.94
C ILE A 79 0.37 11.47 27.33
N SER A 80 1.21 12.17 28.09
CA SER A 80 0.82 12.84 29.32
C SER A 80 1.19 14.31 29.27
N PHE A 81 0.35 15.16 29.83
CA PHE A 81 0.60 16.60 29.91
C PHE A 81 0.16 17.10 31.28
N GLN A 82 0.78 18.19 31.72
CA GLN A 82 0.44 18.88 32.96
C GLN A 82 0.06 20.32 32.64
N VAL A 83 -1.14 20.74 33.06
CA VAL A 83 -1.57 22.13 32.97
C VAL A 83 -1.98 22.57 34.37
N ARG A 84 -1.30 23.60 34.90
CA ARG A 84 -1.61 24.19 36.22
C ARG A 84 -1.67 23.16 37.37
N GLY A 85 -0.78 22.16 37.34
CA GLY A 85 -0.66 21.13 38.39
C GLY A 85 -1.64 19.96 38.30
N ILE A 86 -2.61 20.00 37.38
CA ILE A 86 -3.49 18.85 37.08
C ILE A 86 -2.92 18.15 35.85
N GLY A 87 -2.49 16.90 36.03
CA GLY A 87 -1.98 16.05 34.95
C GLY A 87 -3.08 15.14 34.41
N ASN A 88 -3.19 15.03 33.09
CA ASN A 88 -4.03 14.04 32.44
C ASN A 88 -3.19 13.11 31.57
N ARG A 89 -3.64 11.87 31.40
CA ARG A 89 -2.96 10.82 30.63
C ARG A 89 -3.89 10.33 29.54
N ILE A 90 -3.42 10.31 28.31
CA ILE A 90 -4.18 9.84 27.16
C ILE A 90 -3.60 8.50 26.71
N GLN A 91 -4.43 7.48 26.62
CA GLN A 91 -4.09 6.19 26.01
C GLN A 91 -4.32 6.22 24.49
N LEU A 92 -3.68 5.33 23.75
CA LEU A 92 -3.83 5.27 22.30
C LEU A 92 -5.29 5.03 21.88
N THR A 93 -6.01 4.14 22.58
CA THR A 93 -7.43 3.84 22.30
C THR A 93 -8.35 5.02 22.63
N GLU A 94 -8.01 5.79 23.65
CA GLU A 94 -8.77 6.98 24.07
C GLU A 94 -8.77 8.06 22.98
N THR A 95 -7.68 8.18 22.22
CA THR A 95 -7.64 9.11 21.07
C THR A 95 -8.72 8.78 20.04
N ALA A 96 -8.91 7.50 19.71
CA ALA A 96 -9.93 7.08 18.75
C ALA A 96 -11.36 7.20 19.31
N SER A 97 -11.59 6.83 20.57
CA SER A 97 -12.91 6.97 21.19
C SER A 97 -13.32 8.43 21.36
N ALA A 98 -12.36 9.34 21.60
CA ALA A 98 -12.61 10.78 21.61
C ALA A 98 -13.06 11.30 20.24
N LEU A 99 -12.54 10.78 19.14
CA LEU A 99 -13.04 11.16 17.80
C LEU A 99 -14.46 10.63 17.55
N ILE A 100 -14.75 9.40 17.98
CA ILE A 100 -16.05 8.75 17.76
C ILE A 100 -17.18 9.45 18.54
N GLY A 101 -16.92 9.85 19.79
CA GLY A 101 -17.93 10.48 20.64
C GLY A 101 -18.37 11.89 20.20
N PHE A 102 -17.65 12.52 19.28
CA PHE A 102 -17.81 13.95 18.97
C PHE A 102 -18.04 14.23 17.48
N ASN A 103 -18.92 13.43 16.86
CA ASN A 103 -19.48 13.65 15.53
C ASN A 103 -18.54 13.38 14.34
N GLU A 104 -17.33 12.86 14.58
CA GLU A 104 -16.38 12.43 13.55
C GLU A 104 -16.03 10.93 13.62
N PRO A 105 -17.04 10.02 13.63
CA PRO A 105 -16.82 8.59 13.87
C PRO A 105 -16.01 7.91 12.76
N LEU A 106 -16.11 8.38 11.52
CA LEU A 106 -15.39 7.80 10.39
C LEU A 106 -13.88 7.90 10.56
N VAL A 107 -13.37 9.07 10.96
CA VAL A 107 -11.93 9.28 11.17
C VAL A 107 -11.43 8.43 12.34
N GLY A 108 -12.15 8.44 13.47
CA GLY A 108 -11.79 7.63 14.64
C GLY A 108 -11.75 6.13 14.36
N ILE A 109 -12.72 5.61 13.60
CA ILE A 109 -12.77 4.20 13.16
C ILE A 109 -11.57 3.87 12.27
N ILE A 110 -11.25 4.72 11.29
CA ILE A 110 -10.11 4.50 10.39
C ILE A 110 -8.80 4.47 11.18
N VAL A 111 -8.62 5.39 12.13
CA VAL A 111 -7.42 5.47 12.98
C VAL A 111 -7.26 4.18 13.80
N ILE A 112 -8.26 3.76 14.57
CA ILE A 112 -8.15 2.53 15.38
C ILE A 112 -7.98 1.27 14.51
N LEU A 113 -8.68 1.22 13.37
CA LEU A 113 -8.63 0.08 12.45
C LEU A 113 -7.23 -0.07 11.85
N THR A 114 -6.61 1.01 11.39
CA THR A 114 -5.31 0.98 10.68
C THR A 114 -4.10 0.86 11.61
N ILE A 115 -4.21 1.32 12.85
CA ILE A 115 -3.10 1.40 13.81
C ILE A 115 -3.08 0.19 14.76
N VAL A 116 -4.25 -0.31 15.17
CA VAL A 116 -4.35 -1.37 16.19
C VAL A 116 -4.95 -2.65 15.60
N VAL A 117 -6.16 -2.57 15.05
CA VAL A 117 -6.93 -3.78 14.69
C VAL A 117 -6.31 -4.53 13.51
N LEU A 118 -6.06 -3.86 12.38
CA LEU A 118 -5.50 -4.49 11.18
C LEU A 118 -4.08 -5.04 11.44
N PRO A 119 -3.16 -4.30 12.07
CA PRO A 119 -1.87 -4.86 12.45
C PRO A 119 -1.97 -6.04 13.43
N GLY A 120 -2.86 -5.97 14.44
CA GLY A 120 -3.09 -7.08 15.37
C GLY A 120 -3.58 -8.34 14.66
N CYS A 121 -4.58 -8.20 13.78
CA CYS A 121 -5.08 -9.28 12.93
C CYS A 121 -4.00 -9.83 11.98
N TYR A 122 -3.19 -8.95 11.39
CA TYR A 122 -2.07 -9.33 10.51
C TYR A 122 -1.03 -10.18 11.26
N LEU A 123 -0.62 -9.72 12.46
CA LEU A 123 0.36 -10.43 13.29
C LEU A 123 -0.17 -11.79 13.76
N ALA A 124 -1.42 -11.85 14.21
CA ALA A 124 -2.06 -13.11 14.58
C ALA A 124 -2.12 -14.09 13.40
N ALA A 125 -2.47 -13.59 12.20
CA ALA A 125 -2.50 -14.38 10.97
C ALA A 125 -1.09 -14.89 10.57
N VAL A 126 -0.04 -14.07 10.68
CA VAL A 126 1.34 -14.50 10.44
C VAL A 126 1.75 -15.57 11.44
N ILE A 127 1.50 -15.37 12.74
CA ILE A 127 1.81 -16.37 13.79
C ILE A 127 1.11 -17.70 13.47
N TRP A 128 -0.19 -17.66 13.14
CA TRP A 128 -0.97 -18.84 12.78
C TRP A 128 -0.35 -19.61 11.61
N LEU A 129 0.01 -18.92 10.52
CA LEU A 129 0.61 -19.55 9.34
C LEU A 129 2.00 -20.14 9.66
N GLN A 130 2.87 -19.39 10.34
CA GLN A 130 4.23 -19.83 10.59
C GLN A 130 4.29 -20.98 11.60
N VAL A 131 3.41 -21.00 12.62
CA VAL A 131 3.29 -22.15 13.53
C VAL A 131 2.88 -23.42 12.78
N GLY A 132 1.89 -23.33 11.87
CA GLY A 132 1.49 -24.46 11.03
C GLY A 132 2.62 -24.96 10.12
N LEU A 133 3.39 -24.04 9.55
CA LEU A 133 4.54 -24.37 8.69
C LEU A 133 5.70 -25.01 9.44
N ILE A 134 6.02 -24.55 10.66
CA ILE A 134 7.06 -25.14 11.51
C ILE A 134 6.66 -26.55 11.95
N ARG A 135 5.38 -26.76 12.29
CA ARG A 135 4.84 -28.08 12.64
C ARG A 135 4.69 -29.03 11.45
N ARG A 136 5.02 -28.58 10.23
CA ARG A 136 4.84 -29.32 8.95
C ARG A 136 3.39 -29.81 8.73
N ASN A 137 2.43 -29.20 9.42
CA ASN A 137 1.02 -29.51 9.31
C ASN A 137 0.24 -28.20 9.19
N PRO A 138 -0.11 -27.77 7.96
CA PRO A 138 -0.77 -26.49 7.75
C PRO A 138 -2.11 -26.46 8.47
N LEU A 139 -2.28 -25.49 9.36
CA LEU A 139 -3.51 -25.28 10.12
C LEU A 139 -4.71 -25.02 9.19
N PRO A 140 -5.96 -25.26 9.65
CA PRO A 140 -7.15 -25.04 8.85
C PRO A 140 -7.23 -23.59 8.35
N LYS A 141 -7.80 -23.41 7.15
CA LYS A 141 -7.97 -22.11 6.47
C LYS A 141 -6.67 -21.34 6.18
N SER A 142 -5.49 -21.96 6.31
CA SER A 142 -4.18 -21.34 6.02
C SER A 142 -4.10 -20.68 4.63
N ARG A 143 -4.65 -21.29 3.59
CA ARG A 143 -4.70 -20.70 2.23
C ARG A 143 -5.50 -19.40 2.17
N LEU A 144 -6.66 -19.35 2.85
CA LEU A 144 -7.51 -18.15 2.88
C LEU A 144 -6.82 -17.01 3.63
N ILE A 145 -6.21 -17.33 4.77
CA ILE A 145 -5.46 -16.37 5.59
C ILE A 145 -4.26 -15.82 4.81
N ALA A 146 -3.48 -16.70 4.16
CA ALA A 146 -2.33 -16.29 3.33
C ALA A 146 -2.73 -15.36 2.18
N ARG A 147 -3.93 -15.54 1.61
CA ARG A 147 -4.49 -14.66 0.59
C ARG A 147 -4.91 -13.30 1.17
N ALA A 148 -5.62 -13.31 2.29
CA ALA A 148 -6.06 -12.11 2.98
C ALA A 148 -4.90 -11.20 3.41
N LEU A 149 -3.77 -11.78 3.83
CA LEU A 149 -2.57 -11.02 4.24
C LEU A 149 -2.10 -10.03 3.17
N VAL A 150 -2.15 -10.39 1.88
CA VAL A 150 -1.68 -9.53 0.79
C VAL A 150 -2.53 -8.26 0.70
N TYR A 151 -3.82 -8.37 0.94
CA TYR A 151 -4.75 -7.24 0.92
C TYR A 151 -4.67 -6.36 2.18
N MET A 152 -4.21 -6.89 3.32
CA MET A 152 -4.09 -6.13 4.57
C MET A 152 -2.85 -5.23 4.61
N VAL A 153 -1.73 -5.67 4.01
CA VAL A 153 -0.44 -4.96 4.08
C VAL A 153 -0.49 -3.49 3.69
N PRO A 154 -1.19 -3.08 2.62
CA PRO A 154 -1.22 -1.67 2.21
C PRO A 154 -1.98 -0.76 3.17
N TRP A 155 -2.81 -1.29 4.06
CA TRP A 155 -3.63 -0.53 5.00
C TRP A 155 -3.00 -0.37 6.38
N MET A 156 -1.92 -1.09 6.66
CA MET A 156 -1.17 -0.95 7.91
C MET A 156 -0.28 0.29 7.83
N MET A 157 -0.57 1.28 8.67
CA MET A 157 0.05 2.60 8.62
C MET A 157 0.68 3.00 9.96
N ALA A 158 1.13 2.02 10.75
CA ALA A 158 1.72 2.27 12.07
C ALA A 158 2.97 3.16 11.99
N ASP A 159 3.82 2.95 10.99
CA ASP A 159 4.98 3.78 10.69
C ASP A 159 4.59 5.23 10.37
N VAL A 160 3.56 5.40 9.54
CA VAL A 160 3.03 6.72 9.16
C VAL A 160 2.43 7.44 10.37
N PHE A 161 1.76 6.73 11.26
CA PHE A 161 1.18 7.29 12.48
C PHE A 161 2.26 7.78 13.47
N VAL A 162 3.39 7.07 13.63
CA VAL A 162 4.52 7.56 14.47
C VAL A 162 4.99 8.91 13.99
N VAL A 163 5.21 9.06 12.68
CA VAL A 163 5.67 10.31 12.08
C VAL A 163 4.62 11.41 12.24
N GLY A 164 3.35 11.12 11.97
CA GLY A 164 2.26 12.08 12.17
C GLY A 164 2.09 12.53 13.62
N THR A 165 2.26 11.63 14.58
CA THR A 165 2.23 11.96 16.01
C THR A 165 3.39 12.90 16.36
N LEU A 166 4.61 12.60 15.89
CA LEU A 166 5.77 13.44 16.16
C LEU A 166 5.62 14.85 15.57
N VAL A 167 5.13 14.96 14.34
CA VAL A 167 4.83 16.26 13.69
C VAL A 167 3.75 17.02 14.47
N SER A 168 2.70 16.33 14.92
CA SER A 168 1.64 16.93 15.73
C SER A 168 2.17 17.46 17.06
N LEU A 169 3.03 16.68 17.74
CA LEU A 169 3.65 17.09 19.01
C LEU A 169 4.52 18.34 18.85
N ILE A 170 5.34 18.43 17.79
CA ILE A 170 6.13 19.63 17.49
C ILE A 170 5.22 20.86 17.33
N LYS A 171 4.05 20.68 16.69
CA LYS A 171 3.07 21.77 16.49
C LYS A 171 2.41 22.24 17.78
N VAL A 172 2.25 21.36 18.78
CA VAL A 172 1.62 21.69 20.08
C VAL A 172 2.62 22.07 21.17
N ALA A 173 3.87 21.62 21.06
CA ALA A 173 4.91 21.86 22.06
C ALA A 173 5.20 23.36 22.32
N GLY A 174 4.85 24.24 21.38
CA GLY A 174 4.91 25.70 21.60
C GLY A 174 3.84 26.25 22.56
N ILE A 175 2.84 25.45 22.95
CA ILE A 175 1.67 25.89 23.72
C ILE A 175 1.56 25.15 25.07
N ALA A 176 2.10 23.93 25.19
CA ALA A 176 2.01 23.12 26.41
C ALA A 176 3.22 22.20 26.62
N ASP A 177 3.56 21.92 27.90
CA ASP A 177 4.55 20.92 28.29
C ASP A 177 4.00 19.50 28.09
N ILE A 178 4.45 18.84 27.02
CA ILE A 178 4.03 17.49 26.66
C ILE A 178 5.15 16.50 26.99
N THR A 179 4.79 15.47 27.74
CA THR A 179 5.67 14.35 28.09
C THR A 179 5.23 13.09 27.34
N LEU A 180 6.19 12.42 26.72
CA LEU A 180 5.95 11.17 26.00
C LEU A 180 5.87 10.01 27.00
N GLY A 181 4.76 9.29 26.99
CA GLY A 181 4.57 8.12 27.84
C GLY A 181 5.29 6.88 27.32
N VAL A 182 5.32 5.81 28.14
CA VAL A 182 5.87 4.51 27.75
C VAL A 182 5.14 3.92 26.53
N GLY A 183 3.85 4.20 26.38
CA GLY A 183 3.04 3.76 25.25
C GLY A 183 3.55 4.29 23.91
N PHE A 184 4.05 5.54 23.86
CA PHE A 184 4.62 6.11 22.63
C PHE A 184 5.88 5.38 22.18
N TRP A 185 6.82 5.15 23.11
CA TRP A 185 8.05 4.43 22.80
C TRP A 185 7.80 2.97 22.43
N ALA A 186 6.88 2.30 23.14
CA ALA A 186 6.41 0.96 22.77
C ALA A 186 5.81 0.97 21.35
N PHE A 187 5.00 1.97 21.01
CA PHE A 187 4.43 2.09 19.67
C PHE A 187 5.49 2.30 18.58
N CYS A 188 6.54 3.08 18.85
CA CYS A 188 7.68 3.24 17.93
C CYS A 188 8.39 1.91 17.67
N VAL A 189 8.69 1.15 18.74
CA VAL A 189 9.29 -0.19 18.62
C VAL A 189 8.36 -1.13 17.86
N PHE A 190 7.05 -1.09 18.14
CA PHE A 190 6.04 -1.85 17.42
C PHE A 190 6.03 -1.52 15.93
N ALA A 191 6.05 -0.25 15.53
CA ALA A 191 6.05 0.16 14.13
C ALA A 191 7.27 -0.40 13.37
N VAL A 192 8.46 -0.36 14.00
CA VAL A 192 9.68 -0.95 13.45
C VAL A 192 9.55 -2.47 13.36
N LEU A 193 9.09 -3.15 14.41
CA LEU A 193 8.93 -4.61 14.41
C LEU A 193 7.87 -5.07 13.40
N LEU A 194 6.78 -4.32 13.22
CA LEU A 194 5.77 -4.59 12.21
C LEU A 194 6.34 -4.48 10.79
N LEU A 195 7.12 -3.42 10.53
CA LEU A 195 7.83 -3.24 9.26
C LEU A 195 8.80 -4.40 8.99
N LEU A 196 9.61 -4.77 9.98
CA LEU A 196 10.54 -5.89 9.90
C LEU A 196 9.80 -7.23 9.69
N THR A 197 8.65 -7.43 10.34
CA THR A 197 7.81 -8.61 10.16
C THR A 197 7.34 -8.71 8.71
N ASN A 198 6.79 -7.61 8.16
CA ASN A 198 6.30 -7.56 6.78
C ASN A 198 7.43 -7.78 5.76
N GLN A 199 8.62 -7.21 6.00
CA GLN A 199 9.79 -7.45 5.14
C GLN A 199 10.36 -8.86 5.26
N SER A 200 10.23 -9.51 6.41
CA SER A 200 10.72 -10.87 6.65
C SER A 200 9.84 -11.97 6.04
N LEU A 201 8.59 -11.65 5.70
CA LEU A 201 7.61 -12.61 5.21
C LEU A 201 7.91 -12.98 3.74
N ASP A 202 8.61 -14.09 3.56
CA ASP A 202 8.84 -14.68 2.24
C ASP A 202 7.55 -15.34 1.70
N ARG A 203 6.77 -14.54 0.94
CA ARG A 203 5.49 -14.98 0.36
C ARG A 203 5.67 -16.16 -0.61
N ASP A 204 6.76 -16.17 -1.37
CA ASP A 204 7.07 -17.23 -2.34
C ASP A 204 7.26 -18.57 -1.63
N TRP A 205 8.13 -18.58 -0.62
CA TRP A 205 8.40 -19.75 0.19
C TRP A 205 7.19 -20.20 1.00
N MET A 206 6.45 -19.26 1.57
CA MET A 206 5.25 -19.55 2.35
C MET A 206 4.23 -20.32 1.50
N TRP A 207 3.90 -19.81 0.31
CA TRP A 207 2.99 -20.51 -0.58
C TRP A 207 3.58 -21.82 -1.12
N PHE A 208 4.90 -21.92 -1.28
CA PHE A 208 5.59 -23.15 -1.66
C PHE A 208 5.41 -24.24 -0.62
N SER A 209 5.55 -23.87 0.64
CA SER A 209 5.43 -24.81 1.76
C SER A 209 3.96 -25.17 2.04
N LEU A 210 3.00 -24.28 1.76
CA LEU A 210 1.57 -24.52 1.99
C LEU A 210 0.89 -25.37 0.91
N ALA A 211 1.25 -25.20 -0.35
CA ALA A 211 0.51 -25.79 -1.48
C ALA A 211 1.40 -26.39 -2.57
N GLY A 212 2.72 -26.43 -2.37
CA GLY A 212 3.67 -26.85 -3.39
C GLY A 212 3.76 -25.87 -4.56
N GLU A 213 4.41 -26.30 -5.64
CA GLU A 213 4.49 -25.55 -6.89
C GLU A 213 4.12 -26.47 -8.06
N PRO A 214 2.98 -26.19 -8.73
CA PRO A 214 2.62 -26.88 -9.95
C PRO A 214 3.69 -26.71 -11.03
N LEU A 215 3.72 -27.63 -11.99
CA LEU A 215 4.60 -27.55 -13.14
C LEU A 215 4.34 -26.26 -13.93
N ALA A 216 5.41 -25.69 -14.49
CA ALA A 216 5.32 -24.52 -15.35
C ALA A 216 4.42 -24.84 -16.57
N PRO A 217 3.62 -23.87 -17.05
CA PRO A 217 2.82 -24.05 -18.26
C PRO A 217 3.69 -24.47 -19.45
N ALA A 218 3.25 -25.49 -20.20
CA ALA A 218 3.98 -25.93 -21.38
C ALA A 218 4.06 -24.82 -22.44
N GLY A 219 5.21 -24.72 -23.11
CA GLY A 219 5.46 -23.70 -24.14
C GLY A 219 5.77 -22.29 -23.61
N ALA A 220 5.89 -22.11 -22.29
CA ALA A 220 6.26 -20.83 -21.70
C ALA A 220 7.71 -20.44 -22.04
N ARG A 221 7.91 -19.22 -22.58
CA ARG A 221 9.19 -18.68 -23.03
C ARG A 221 9.68 -17.57 -22.09
N PRO A 222 10.67 -17.83 -21.21
CA PRO A 222 11.29 -16.80 -20.40
C PRO A 222 11.97 -15.74 -21.27
N GLY A 223 11.97 -14.48 -20.83
CA GLY A 223 12.49 -13.34 -21.59
C GLY A 223 11.45 -12.63 -22.46
N GLU A 224 10.26 -13.21 -22.64
CA GLU A 224 9.12 -12.59 -23.31
C GLU A 224 8.05 -12.16 -22.30
N GLN A 225 7.14 -11.26 -22.70
CA GLN A 225 6.01 -10.85 -21.85
C GLN A 225 4.99 -11.99 -21.68
N THR A 226 4.28 -12.04 -20.55
CA THR A 226 3.30 -13.10 -20.31
C THR A 226 2.02 -12.95 -21.13
N ALA A 227 1.52 -11.71 -21.29
CA ALA A 227 0.31 -11.45 -22.04
C ALA A 227 0.28 -12.06 -23.46
N PRO A 228 1.26 -11.81 -24.36
CA PRO A 228 1.23 -12.36 -25.72
C PRO A 228 1.31 -13.90 -25.77
N GLN A 229 1.74 -14.55 -24.69
CA GLN A 229 1.84 -16.01 -24.59
C GLN A 229 0.56 -16.66 -24.01
N GLY A 230 -0.48 -15.88 -23.70
CA GLY A 230 -1.66 -16.37 -22.98
C GLY A 230 -1.33 -16.82 -21.55
N LEU A 231 -0.32 -16.20 -20.94
CA LEU A 231 0.11 -16.47 -19.57
C LEU A 231 -0.21 -15.28 -18.67
N VAL A 232 -0.41 -15.55 -17.38
CA VAL A 232 -0.62 -14.53 -16.36
C VAL A 232 0.02 -14.96 -15.04
N GLY A 233 0.72 -14.04 -14.38
CA GLY A 233 1.23 -14.26 -13.02
C GLY A 233 0.21 -13.86 -11.96
N CYS A 234 -0.01 -14.73 -10.98
CA CYS A 234 -0.85 -14.40 -9.82
C CYS A 234 -0.15 -13.39 -8.89
N HIS A 235 -0.81 -12.27 -8.56
CA HIS A 235 -0.29 -11.26 -7.61
C HIS A 235 -0.21 -11.74 -6.16
N ILE A 236 -0.96 -12.77 -5.79
CA ILE A 236 -0.99 -13.28 -4.41
C ILE A 236 0.13 -14.29 -4.15
N CYS A 237 0.24 -15.31 -5.01
CA CYS A 237 1.16 -16.44 -4.79
C CYS A 237 2.30 -16.51 -5.81
N GLY A 238 2.33 -15.60 -6.78
CA GLY A 238 3.30 -15.48 -7.86
C GLY A 238 3.15 -16.51 -9.00
N LEU A 239 2.27 -17.52 -8.87
CA LEU A 239 2.25 -18.66 -9.80
C LEU A 239 1.85 -18.20 -11.20
N VAL A 240 2.58 -18.66 -12.22
CA VAL A 240 2.24 -18.44 -13.62
C VAL A 240 1.18 -19.44 -14.05
N ASN A 241 0.04 -18.93 -14.51
CA ASN A 241 -1.11 -19.71 -14.97
C ASN A 241 -1.33 -19.40 -16.46
N ARG A 242 -1.98 -20.33 -17.18
CA ARG A 242 -2.54 -20.03 -18.50
C ARG A 242 -3.82 -19.25 -18.32
N CYS A 243 -3.98 -18.19 -19.09
CA CYS A 243 -5.20 -17.41 -19.20
C CYS A 243 -5.74 -17.67 -20.60
N GLU A 244 -6.87 -18.36 -20.69
CA GLU A 244 -7.61 -18.43 -21.94
C GLU A 244 -8.34 -17.09 -22.11
N THR A 245 -8.20 -16.48 -23.28
CA THR A 245 -8.95 -15.26 -23.62
C THR A 245 -10.43 -15.56 -23.47
N ASP A 246 -11.14 -14.77 -22.66
CA ASP A 246 -12.60 -14.79 -22.43
C ASP A 246 -13.18 -15.70 -21.32
N SER A 247 -12.36 -16.39 -20.50
CA SER A 247 -12.86 -17.17 -19.35
C SER A 247 -12.34 -16.67 -17.99
N GLU A 248 -13.20 -16.72 -16.96
CA GLU A 248 -12.82 -16.45 -15.58
C GLU A 248 -11.72 -17.43 -15.14
N THR A 249 -10.48 -16.96 -15.18
CA THR A 249 -9.32 -17.79 -14.88
C THR A 249 -9.00 -17.67 -13.40
N HIS A 250 -9.03 -18.78 -12.67
CA HIS A 250 -8.59 -18.83 -11.28
C HIS A 250 -7.17 -19.35 -11.15
N CYS A 251 -6.44 -18.86 -10.15
CA CYS A 251 -5.13 -19.38 -9.83
C CYS A 251 -5.23 -20.82 -9.32
N ARG A 252 -4.50 -21.75 -9.95
CA ARG A 252 -4.48 -23.18 -9.58
C ARG A 252 -3.92 -23.44 -8.18
N ARG A 253 -3.25 -22.47 -7.55
CA ARG A 253 -2.61 -22.61 -6.24
C ARG A 253 -3.40 -21.92 -5.11
N CYS A 254 -3.74 -20.65 -5.27
CA CYS A 254 -4.42 -19.87 -4.23
C CYS A 254 -5.91 -19.62 -4.50
N GLY A 255 -6.43 -19.97 -5.70
CA GLY A 255 -7.81 -19.74 -6.09
C GLY A 255 -8.20 -18.28 -6.36
N GLU A 256 -7.23 -17.36 -6.38
CA GLU A 256 -7.46 -15.95 -6.68
C GLU A 256 -7.93 -15.77 -8.14
N HIS A 257 -8.85 -14.82 -8.38
CA HIS A 257 -9.19 -14.42 -9.74
C HIS A 257 -7.97 -13.83 -10.45
N LEU A 258 -7.73 -14.27 -11.67
CA LEU A 258 -6.62 -13.81 -12.50
C LEU A 258 -7.16 -13.02 -13.68
N HIS A 259 -6.56 -11.85 -13.89
CA HIS A 259 -6.80 -11.03 -15.06
C HIS A 259 -5.47 -10.78 -15.77
N GLN A 260 -5.46 -10.92 -17.10
CA GLN A 260 -4.27 -10.63 -17.91
C GLN A 260 -3.85 -9.16 -17.77
N ARG A 261 -4.83 -8.26 -17.74
CA ARG A 261 -4.73 -6.86 -17.30
C ARG A 261 -5.93 -6.54 -16.43
N GLU A 262 -5.75 -5.68 -15.43
CA GLU A 262 -6.85 -5.27 -14.56
C GLU A 262 -7.99 -4.63 -15.38
N PRO A 263 -9.23 -5.14 -15.30
CA PRO A 263 -10.32 -4.69 -16.13
C PRO A 263 -10.66 -3.23 -15.82
N HIS A 264 -10.80 -2.42 -16.87
CA HIS A 264 -11.12 -1.00 -16.79
C HIS A 264 -10.17 -0.19 -15.86
N SER A 265 -8.92 -0.65 -15.65
CA SER A 265 -7.96 0.00 -14.73
C SER A 265 -7.81 1.50 -14.97
N LEU A 266 -7.67 1.93 -16.24
CA LEU A 266 -7.57 3.36 -16.59
C LEU A 266 -8.85 4.12 -16.23
N GLN A 267 -10.02 3.57 -16.55
CA GLN A 267 -11.31 4.22 -16.25
C GLN A 267 -11.55 4.35 -14.75
N ARG A 268 -11.29 3.29 -13.97
CA ARG A 268 -11.41 3.29 -12.52
C ARG A 268 -10.44 4.30 -11.89
N THR A 269 -9.21 4.34 -12.37
CA THR A 269 -8.20 5.31 -11.92
C THR A 269 -8.66 6.74 -12.20
N TRP A 270 -9.17 7.03 -13.41
CA TRP A 270 -9.73 8.34 -13.74
C TRP A 270 -10.94 8.72 -12.89
N ALA A 271 -11.86 7.79 -12.64
CA ALA A 271 -13.04 8.04 -11.80
C ALA A 271 -12.64 8.41 -10.37
N LEU A 272 -11.66 7.69 -9.79
CA LEU A 272 -11.13 7.98 -8.46
C LEU A 272 -10.38 9.32 -8.41
N LEU A 273 -9.59 9.64 -9.44
CA LEU A 273 -8.89 10.93 -9.54
C LEU A 273 -9.87 12.10 -9.70
N ALA A 274 -10.93 11.93 -10.50
CA ALA A 274 -11.97 12.95 -10.66
C ALA A 274 -12.71 13.19 -9.35
N ALA A 275 -13.13 12.13 -8.66
CA ALA A 275 -13.76 12.22 -7.34
C ALA A 275 -12.85 12.91 -6.30
N ALA A 276 -11.55 12.55 -6.27
CA ALA A 276 -10.57 13.20 -5.42
C ALA A 276 -10.40 14.69 -5.75
N THR A 277 -10.39 15.05 -7.04
CA THR A 277 -10.26 16.45 -7.46
C THR A 277 -11.47 17.29 -7.03
N VAL A 278 -12.68 16.73 -7.12
CA VAL A 278 -13.91 17.40 -6.65
C VAL A 278 -13.87 17.62 -5.13
N LEU A 279 -13.47 16.60 -4.36
CA LEU A 279 -13.37 16.70 -2.89
C LEU A 279 -12.20 17.56 -2.41
N TYR A 280 -11.21 17.82 -3.27
CA TYR A 280 -10.09 18.71 -2.94
C TYR A 280 -10.52 20.17 -2.79
N ILE A 281 -11.60 20.59 -3.48
CA ILE A 281 -12.16 21.95 -3.36
C ILE A 281 -12.69 22.20 -1.93
N PRO A 282 -13.67 21.44 -1.40
CA PRO A 282 -14.15 21.65 -0.04
C PRO A 282 -13.07 21.40 1.01
N ALA A 283 -12.11 20.51 0.75
CA ALA A 283 -10.98 20.26 1.66
C ALA A 283 -10.07 21.49 1.88
N ASN A 284 -9.96 22.38 0.89
CA ASN A 284 -9.14 23.60 1.00
C ASN A 284 -9.98 24.86 1.26
N ALA A 285 -11.26 24.85 0.88
CA ALA A 285 -12.16 25.99 1.05
C ALA A 285 -12.77 26.07 2.45
N TYR A 286 -13.07 24.93 3.08
CA TYR A 286 -13.66 24.92 4.41
C TYR A 286 -12.63 24.97 5.54
N PRO A 287 -13.04 25.37 6.76
CA PRO A 287 -12.17 25.35 7.93
C PRO A 287 -11.74 23.92 8.27
N VAL A 288 -10.45 23.73 8.54
CA VAL A 288 -9.91 22.47 9.05
C VAL A 288 -10.05 22.37 10.56
N MET A 289 -10.03 23.52 11.24
CA MET A 289 -10.24 23.61 12.69
C MET A 289 -10.96 24.91 13.03
N THR A 290 -11.84 24.85 14.02
CA THR A 290 -12.48 26.01 14.64
C THR A 290 -12.06 26.09 16.10
N ALA A 291 -11.30 27.11 16.46
CA ALA A 291 -10.86 27.35 17.82
C ALA A 291 -11.81 28.31 18.51
N THR A 292 -12.37 27.93 19.65
CA THR A 292 -13.19 28.81 20.49
C THR A 292 -12.40 29.29 21.69
N LYS A 293 -12.25 30.61 21.83
CA LYS A 293 -11.62 31.28 22.98
C LYS A 293 -12.58 32.34 23.52
N LEU A 294 -12.96 32.26 24.80
CA LEU A 294 -13.83 33.24 25.48
C LEU A 294 -15.13 33.60 24.71
N GLY A 295 -15.71 32.63 23.99
CA GLY A 295 -16.95 32.83 23.22
C GLY A 295 -16.77 33.34 21.79
N GLU A 296 -15.56 33.69 21.37
CA GLU A 296 -15.24 33.99 19.97
C GLU A 296 -14.68 32.74 19.28
N SER A 297 -15.28 32.39 18.13
CA SER A 297 -14.92 31.24 17.31
C SER A 297 -14.08 31.69 16.11
N GLU A 298 -12.79 31.33 16.08
CA GLU A 298 -11.93 31.55 14.92
C GLU A 298 -11.79 30.27 14.10
N ALA A 299 -12.24 30.34 12.85
CA ALA A 299 -12.15 29.25 11.89
C ALA A 299 -10.90 29.41 11.01
N SER A 300 -10.04 28.40 10.97
CA SER A 300 -8.83 28.40 10.14
C SER A 300 -8.91 27.35 9.04
N THR A 301 -8.68 27.75 7.78
CA THR A 301 -8.45 26.82 6.66
C THR A 301 -7.01 26.29 6.70
N ILE A 302 -6.67 25.32 5.83
CA ILE A 302 -5.29 24.82 5.71
C ILE A 302 -4.33 25.98 5.38
N ILE A 303 -4.66 26.79 4.37
CA ILE A 303 -3.85 27.95 3.96
C ILE A 303 -3.84 29.01 5.06
N GLY A 304 -4.98 29.25 5.73
CA GLY A 304 -5.04 30.14 6.89
C GLY A 304 -4.08 29.70 8.00
N GLY A 305 -4.04 28.39 8.30
CA GLY A 305 -3.08 27.82 9.24
C GLY A 305 -1.63 28.04 8.83
N VAL A 306 -1.29 27.84 7.54
CA VAL A 306 0.06 28.12 7.02
C VAL A 306 0.45 29.59 7.19
N MET A 307 -0.47 30.52 6.92
CA MET A 307 -0.22 31.96 7.07
C MET A 307 0.02 32.36 8.53
N ILE A 308 -0.69 31.75 9.50
CA ILE A 308 -0.48 32.01 10.93
C ILE A 308 0.95 31.63 11.36
N PHE A 309 1.45 30.46 10.96
CA PHE A 309 2.83 30.04 11.29
C PHE A 309 3.88 30.88 10.56
N LEU A 310 3.62 31.32 9.33
CA LEU A 310 4.51 32.26 8.62
C LEU A 310 4.60 33.61 9.34
N ALA A 311 3.46 34.16 9.79
CA ALA A 311 3.43 35.42 10.53
C ALA A 311 4.09 35.30 11.92
N GLY A 312 3.99 34.13 12.55
CA GLY A 312 4.64 33.82 13.83
C GLY A 312 6.16 33.60 13.77
N GLY A 313 6.76 33.60 12.58
CA GLY A 313 8.20 33.38 12.38
C GLY A 313 8.61 31.91 12.23
N ASP A 314 7.69 30.97 12.45
CA ASP A 314 7.90 29.52 12.34
C ASP A 314 7.76 29.02 10.89
N TRP A 315 8.51 29.64 9.97
CA TRP A 315 8.49 29.29 8.56
C TRP A 315 8.75 27.80 8.24
N PRO A 316 9.58 27.03 9.00
CA PRO A 316 9.77 25.62 8.72
C PRO A 316 8.50 24.79 8.94
N ILE A 317 7.71 25.11 9.97
CA ILE A 317 6.46 24.42 10.26
C ILE A 317 5.43 24.71 9.15
N ALA A 318 5.34 25.98 8.74
CA ALA A 318 4.48 26.39 7.65
C ALA A 318 4.80 25.68 6.33
N LEU A 319 6.09 25.54 5.99
CA LEU A 319 6.53 24.83 4.79
C LEU A 319 6.13 23.35 4.82
N VAL A 320 6.28 22.68 5.97
CA VAL A 320 5.91 21.27 6.13
C VAL A 320 4.40 21.08 5.92
N ILE A 321 3.57 21.91 6.57
CA ILE A 321 2.10 21.84 6.44
C ILE A 321 1.68 22.12 4.99
N PHE A 322 2.20 23.18 4.37
CA PHE A 322 1.87 23.53 2.98
C PHE A 322 2.27 22.41 2.00
N THR A 323 3.47 21.87 2.14
CA THR A 323 3.95 20.83 1.24
C THR A 323 3.15 19.54 1.40
N ALA A 324 2.88 19.11 2.64
CA ALA A 324 2.15 17.88 2.91
C ALA A 324 0.67 17.98 2.51
N SER A 325 -0.01 19.09 2.81
CA SER A 325 -1.45 19.20 2.63
C SER A 325 -1.89 19.75 1.28
N VAL A 326 -1.03 20.50 0.58
CA VAL A 326 -1.37 21.10 -0.72
C VAL A 326 -0.53 20.50 -1.85
N VAL A 327 0.79 20.56 -1.74
CA VAL A 327 1.68 20.17 -2.85
C VAL A 327 1.63 18.66 -3.11
N VAL A 328 1.64 17.82 -2.06
CA VAL A 328 1.65 16.36 -2.20
C VAL A 328 0.37 15.81 -2.87
N PRO A 329 -0.87 16.18 -2.46
CA PRO A 329 -2.08 15.74 -3.13
C PRO A 329 -2.15 16.17 -4.60
N ILE A 330 -1.82 17.43 -4.91
CA ILE A 330 -1.79 17.94 -6.28
C ILE A 330 -0.78 17.17 -7.13
N SER A 331 0.44 16.98 -6.60
CA SER A 331 1.51 16.25 -7.30
C SER A 331 1.10 14.82 -7.62
N LYS A 332 0.43 14.12 -6.70
CA LYS A 332 -0.10 12.77 -6.94
C LYS A 332 -1.16 12.74 -8.03
N VAL A 333 -2.15 13.64 -7.96
CA VAL A 333 -3.24 13.69 -8.95
C VAL A 333 -2.66 13.94 -10.35
N LEU A 334 -1.76 14.91 -10.47
CA LEU A 334 -1.10 15.23 -11.74
C LEU A 334 -0.25 14.07 -12.26
N ALA A 335 0.55 13.44 -11.39
CA ALA A 335 1.42 12.34 -11.78
C ALA A 335 0.63 11.10 -12.24
N LEU A 336 -0.43 10.71 -11.52
CA LEU A 336 -1.29 9.59 -11.91
C LEU A 336 -2.11 9.91 -13.17
N ALA A 337 -2.65 11.13 -13.29
CA ALA A 337 -3.36 11.55 -14.50
C ALA A 337 -2.43 11.49 -15.73
N TRP A 338 -1.20 11.97 -15.59
CA TRP A 338 -0.17 11.90 -16.63
C TRP A 338 0.17 10.46 -17.02
N LEU A 339 0.37 9.56 -16.05
CA LEU A 339 0.60 8.14 -16.29
C LEU A 339 -0.57 7.48 -17.03
N CYS A 340 -1.81 7.82 -16.68
CA CYS A 340 -3.01 7.35 -17.40
C CYS A 340 -3.07 7.85 -18.85
N ILE A 341 -2.68 9.10 -19.12
CA ILE A 341 -2.63 9.65 -20.48
C ILE A 341 -1.57 8.92 -21.32
N ILE A 342 -0.36 8.74 -20.76
CA ILE A 342 0.74 8.07 -21.46
C ILE A 342 0.41 6.60 -21.73
N ALA A 343 -0.16 5.89 -20.75
CA ALA A 343 -0.57 4.50 -20.92
C ALA A 343 -1.58 4.32 -22.07
N ARG A 344 -2.45 5.32 -22.31
CA ARG A 344 -3.42 5.29 -23.41
C ARG A 344 -2.82 5.71 -24.76
N ARG A 345 -2.02 6.79 -24.78
CA ARG A 345 -1.58 7.43 -26.04
C ARG A 345 -0.26 6.88 -26.58
N GLY A 346 0.56 6.22 -25.77
CA GLY A 346 1.91 5.80 -26.16
C GLY A 346 2.80 7.03 -26.42
N GLY A 347 3.45 7.56 -25.39
CA GLY A 347 4.37 8.70 -25.57
C GLY A 347 5.77 8.27 -26.02
N GLU A 348 6.48 9.09 -26.79
CA GLU A 348 7.89 8.83 -27.17
C GLU A 348 8.90 9.49 -26.22
N ARG A 349 8.49 10.50 -25.44
CA ARG A 349 9.41 11.37 -24.67
C ARG A 349 10.10 10.71 -23.46
N LEU A 350 9.51 9.67 -22.87
CA LEU A 350 10.04 9.01 -21.67
C LEU A 350 10.22 7.52 -21.93
N THR A 351 11.37 6.99 -21.54
CA THR A 351 11.61 5.54 -21.53
C THR A 351 10.66 4.85 -20.56
N ASN A 352 10.28 3.60 -20.82
CA ASN A 352 9.38 2.85 -19.94
C ASN A 352 9.93 2.71 -18.51
N LEU A 353 11.26 2.69 -18.35
CA LEU A 353 11.94 2.71 -17.05
C LEU A 353 11.66 4.00 -16.27
N GLN A 354 11.69 5.16 -16.91
CA GLN A 354 11.36 6.43 -16.26
C GLN A 354 9.88 6.47 -15.82
N ARG A 355 8.97 5.89 -16.62
CA ARG A 355 7.54 5.80 -16.28
C ARG A 355 7.32 4.93 -15.04
N VAL A 356 7.98 3.78 -14.99
CA VAL A 356 7.94 2.89 -13.81
C VAL A 356 8.53 3.56 -12.58
N ARG A 357 9.64 4.30 -12.71
CA ARG A 357 10.21 5.06 -11.59
C ARG A 357 9.24 6.13 -11.07
N LEU A 358 8.57 6.86 -11.97
CA LEU A 358 7.56 7.84 -11.58
C LEU A 358 6.39 7.16 -10.87
N TYR A 359 5.91 6.03 -11.39
CA TYR A 359 4.88 5.22 -10.73
C TYR A 359 5.29 4.79 -9.32
N ARG A 360 6.49 4.20 -9.15
CA ARG A 360 7.01 3.82 -7.82
C ARG A 360 7.13 5.00 -6.87
N LEU A 361 7.51 6.18 -7.38
CA LEU A 361 7.55 7.41 -6.58
C LEU A 361 6.13 7.81 -6.14
N THR A 362 5.14 7.74 -7.03
CA THR A 362 3.74 8.03 -6.67
C THR A 362 3.17 7.03 -5.67
N GLU A 363 3.55 5.75 -5.74
CA GLU A 363 3.16 4.72 -4.78
C GLU A 363 3.83 4.93 -3.42
N PHE A 364 5.12 5.29 -3.42
CA PHE A 364 5.86 5.64 -2.21
C PHE A 364 5.22 6.85 -1.53
N ILE A 365 5.13 8.00 -2.21
CA ILE A 365 4.46 9.20 -1.68
C ILE A 365 2.98 8.88 -1.33
N GLY A 366 2.38 7.93 -2.06
CA GLY A 366 1.12 7.22 -1.80
C GLY A 366 0.82 7.04 -0.32
N ARG A 367 1.62 6.17 0.30
CA ARG A 367 1.49 5.77 1.70
C ARG A 367 1.68 6.92 2.69
N TRP A 368 2.67 7.78 2.43
CA TRP A 368 3.07 8.87 3.34
C TRP A 368 2.08 10.03 3.36
N SER A 369 1.27 10.20 2.33
CA SER A 369 0.22 11.22 2.28
C SER A 369 -0.86 11.07 3.35
N MET A 370 -0.94 9.93 4.05
CA MET A 370 -1.86 9.74 5.17
C MET A 370 -1.38 10.39 6.47
N ILE A 371 -0.12 10.88 6.52
CA ILE A 371 0.41 11.62 7.67
C ILE A 371 -0.54 12.71 8.13
N ASP A 372 -1.08 13.50 7.21
CA ASP A 372 -1.91 14.66 7.54
C ASP A 372 -3.23 14.28 8.24
N VAL A 373 -3.84 13.16 7.86
CA VAL A 373 -5.04 12.63 8.53
C VAL A 373 -4.71 12.24 9.97
N PHE A 374 -3.56 11.61 10.19
CA PHE A 374 -3.09 11.27 11.53
C PHE A 374 -2.70 12.50 12.36
N VAL A 375 -2.06 13.50 11.76
CA VAL A 375 -1.74 14.77 12.44
C VAL A 375 -3.01 15.42 12.96
N VAL A 376 -4.05 15.54 12.12
CA VAL A 376 -5.35 16.10 12.53
C VAL A 376 -5.98 15.26 13.64
N ALA A 377 -6.01 13.94 13.51
CA ALA A 377 -6.58 13.06 14.54
C ALA A 377 -5.87 13.18 15.90
N VAL A 378 -4.53 13.17 15.91
CA VAL A 378 -3.72 13.33 17.13
C VAL A 378 -3.92 14.73 17.72
N MET A 379 -3.94 15.76 16.88
CA MET A 379 -4.15 17.15 17.30
C MET A 379 -5.51 17.32 18.00
N VAL A 380 -6.59 16.80 17.41
CA VAL A 380 -7.93 16.82 18.00
C VAL A 380 -7.95 16.12 19.36
N ALA A 381 -7.31 14.95 19.45
CA ALA A 381 -7.24 14.20 20.70
C ALA A 381 -6.45 14.94 21.79
N LEU A 382 -5.31 15.56 21.43
CA LEU A 382 -4.47 16.32 22.36
C LEU A 382 -5.16 17.57 22.89
N ILE A 383 -5.75 18.37 22.00
CA ILE A 383 -6.37 19.64 22.39
C ILE A 383 -7.55 19.40 23.33
N ARG A 384 -8.39 18.41 23.01
CA ARG A 384 -9.59 18.10 23.82
C ARG A 384 -9.27 17.52 25.19
N ALA A 385 -8.08 16.95 25.36
CA ALA A 385 -7.63 16.52 26.68
C ALA A 385 -7.25 17.70 27.60
N GLY A 386 -6.94 18.89 27.04
CA GLY A 386 -6.32 20.03 27.73
C GLY A 386 -7.21 21.19 28.22
N VAL A 387 -8.53 21.02 28.30
CA VAL A 387 -9.54 21.80 29.09
C VAL A 387 -9.34 23.34 29.27
N LEU A 388 -8.88 24.07 28.25
CA LEU A 388 -9.03 25.55 28.19
C LEU A 388 -9.36 26.10 26.79
N MET A 389 -9.14 25.32 25.72
CA MET A 389 -9.53 25.68 24.35
C MET A 389 -10.26 24.51 23.69
N SER A 390 -11.53 24.71 23.32
CA SER A 390 -12.24 23.79 22.43
C SER A 390 -11.82 24.09 21.00
N ILE A 391 -11.02 23.20 20.42
CA ILE A 391 -10.74 23.19 19.00
C ILE A 391 -11.49 22.02 18.41
N ASP A 392 -12.49 22.34 17.61
CA ASP A 392 -13.29 21.34 16.92
C ASP A 392 -12.72 21.12 15.51
N PRO A 393 -12.58 19.86 15.06
CA PRO A 393 -12.28 19.58 13.67
C PRO A 393 -13.40 20.13 12.79
N GLY A 394 -13.03 20.88 11.76
CA GLY A 394 -13.97 21.42 10.80
C GLY A 394 -14.29 20.43 9.67
N PRO A 395 -15.33 20.70 8.86
CA PRO A 395 -15.80 19.80 7.80
C PRO A 395 -14.77 19.54 6.69
N ALA A 396 -13.71 20.36 6.59
CA ALA A 396 -12.61 20.11 5.68
C ALA A 396 -11.83 18.83 6.02
N ALA A 397 -11.79 18.40 7.29
CA ALA A 397 -11.03 17.22 7.72
C ALA A 397 -11.52 15.93 7.03
N LEU A 398 -12.85 15.74 6.94
CA LEU A 398 -13.44 14.60 6.23
C LEU A 398 -13.17 14.65 4.73
N SER A 399 -13.38 15.81 4.11
CA SER A 399 -13.15 16.01 2.68
C SER A 399 -11.69 15.74 2.33
N PHE A 400 -10.77 16.26 3.14
CA PHE A 400 -9.34 16.04 2.99
C PHE A 400 -8.94 14.58 3.16
N GLY A 401 -9.45 13.90 4.21
CA GLY A 401 -9.24 12.47 4.41
C GLY A 401 -9.73 11.63 3.24
N ALA A 402 -10.89 11.97 2.67
CA ALA A 402 -11.42 11.30 1.48
C ALA A 402 -10.53 11.50 0.25
N VAL A 403 -9.97 12.69 0.01
CA VAL A 403 -8.99 12.93 -1.08
C VAL A 403 -7.77 12.01 -0.94
N VAL A 404 -7.21 11.90 0.26
CA VAL A 404 -6.04 11.05 0.51
C VAL A 404 -6.36 9.58 0.25
N ILE A 405 -7.51 9.09 0.73
CA ILE A 405 -7.93 7.70 0.52
C ILE A 405 -8.20 7.43 -0.97
N LEU A 406 -8.94 8.31 -1.66
CA LEU A 406 -9.25 8.15 -3.08
C LEU A 406 -8.00 8.18 -3.96
N THR A 407 -7.04 9.06 -3.67
CA THR A 407 -5.76 9.09 -4.41
C THR A 407 -4.90 7.87 -4.14
N MET A 408 -4.93 7.31 -2.93
CA MET A 408 -4.29 6.04 -2.61
C MET A 408 -4.94 4.87 -3.38
N LEU A 409 -6.27 4.79 -3.39
CA LEU A 409 -7.02 3.78 -4.14
C LEU A 409 -6.79 3.91 -5.65
N ALA A 410 -6.67 5.14 -6.17
CA ALA A 410 -6.35 5.41 -7.57
C ALA A 410 -4.99 4.81 -7.95
N ALA A 411 -3.96 5.02 -7.11
CA ALA A 411 -2.64 4.44 -7.32
C ALA A 411 -2.65 2.91 -7.27
N MET A 412 -3.42 2.31 -6.35
CA MET A 412 -3.55 0.85 -6.23
C MET A 412 -4.32 0.21 -7.40
N THR A 413 -5.23 0.96 -8.02
CA THR A 413 -6.05 0.47 -9.14
C THR A 413 -5.34 0.59 -10.49
N PHE A 414 -4.33 1.46 -10.58
CA PHE A 414 -3.53 1.64 -11.80
C PHE A 414 -2.61 0.43 -12.04
N ASP A 415 -2.77 -0.23 -13.20
CA ASP A 415 -1.93 -1.37 -13.60
C ASP A 415 -0.65 -0.89 -14.31
N PRO A 416 0.53 -0.97 -13.66
CA PRO A 416 1.79 -0.49 -14.25
C PRO A 416 2.20 -1.24 -15.52
N ARG A 417 1.67 -2.46 -15.76
CA ARG A 417 1.96 -3.25 -16.97
C ARG A 417 1.50 -2.55 -18.24
N LEU A 418 0.45 -1.73 -18.15
CA LEU A 418 -0.06 -0.93 -19.27
C LEU A 418 0.97 0.08 -19.80
N LEU A 419 1.95 0.49 -19.01
CA LEU A 419 3.02 1.39 -19.45
C LEU A 419 3.98 0.73 -20.44
N TRP A 420 4.00 -0.61 -20.46
CA TRP A 420 4.87 -1.43 -21.30
C TRP A 420 4.14 -2.05 -22.49
N ASP A 421 2.82 -1.95 -22.52
CA ASP A 421 2.00 -2.37 -23.64
C ASP A 421 2.16 -1.31 -24.73
N ASN A 422 2.75 -1.69 -25.86
CA ASN A 422 3.05 -0.74 -26.92
C ASN A 422 1.87 -0.72 -27.93
N PRO A 423 1.03 0.35 -27.98
CA PRO A 423 -0.08 0.39 -28.92
C PRO A 423 0.39 0.26 -30.38
N ALA A 424 1.55 0.84 -30.71
CA ALA A 424 2.16 0.78 -32.05
C ALA A 424 2.58 -0.63 -32.51
N GLY A 425 2.82 -1.57 -31.58
CA GLY A 425 3.13 -2.97 -31.90
C GLY A 425 1.87 -3.81 -32.16
N SER A 426 0.78 -3.51 -31.45
CA SER A 426 -0.50 -4.20 -31.59
C SER A 426 -1.17 -3.95 -32.94
N ASP A 427 -1.08 -2.72 -33.47
CA ASP A 427 -1.59 -2.39 -34.81
C ASP A 427 -0.77 -3.05 -35.92
N ARG A 428 0.56 -3.16 -35.78
CA ARG A 428 1.38 -3.93 -36.74
C ARG A 428 1.06 -5.43 -36.73
N LEU A 429 0.79 -6.01 -35.56
CA LEU A 429 0.37 -7.42 -35.45
C LEU A 429 -1.03 -7.66 -36.05
N LYS A 430 -1.98 -6.74 -35.80
CA LYS A 430 -3.31 -6.78 -36.45
C LYS A 430 -3.22 -6.59 -37.97
N PHE A 431 -2.36 -5.69 -38.44
CA PHE A 431 -2.12 -5.47 -39.87
C PHE A 431 -1.48 -6.69 -40.53
N ARG A 432 -0.50 -7.33 -39.88
CA ARG A 432 0.16 -8.54 -40.38
C ARG A 432 -0.79 -9.74 -40.41
N HIS A 433 -1.64 -9.90 -39.41
CA HIS A 433 -2.68 -10.94 -39.42
C HIS A 433 -3.75 -10.72 -40.50
N ARG A 434 -4.15 -9.47 -40.76
CA ARG A 434 -5.04 -9.15 -41.90
C ARG A 434 -4.38 -9.42 -43.25
N LYS A 435 -3.09 -9.08 -43.39
CA LYS A 435 -2.34 -9.29 -44.64
C LYS A 435 -2.15 -10.78 -44.95
N LEU A 436 -1.78 -11.59 -43.95
CA LEU A 436 -1.68 -13.04 -44.09
C LEU A 436 -3.03 -13.73 -44.39
N LYS A 437 -4.16 -13.16 -43.95
CA LYS A 437 -5.50 -13.64 -44.32
C LYS A 437 -5.91 -13.24 -45.73
N ALA A 438 -5.38 -12.13 -46.26
CA ALA A 438 -5.68 -11.64 -47.61
C ALA A 438 -4.76 -12.26 -48.69
N GLU A 439 -3.57 -12.73 -48.31
CA GLU A 439 -2.63 -13.44 -49.19
C GLU A 439 -2.86 -14.98 -49.20
N GLY A 440 -3.85 -15.47 -48.42
CA GLY A 440 -4.21 -16.90 -48.28
C GLY A 440 -5.59 -17.28 -48.84
N THR A 441 -6.20 -16.40 -49.64
CA THR A 441 -7.38 -16.63 -50.50
C THR A 441 -7.02 -16.21 -51.91
#